data_AF-A0A822G986-F1
#
_entry.id   AF-A0A822G986-F1
#
_cell.length_a   1.000
_cell.length_b   1.000
_cell.length_c   1.000
_cell.angle_alpha   90.00
_cell.angle_beta   90.00
_cell.angle_gamma   90.00
#
_symmetry.space_group_name_H-M   'P 1'
#
loop_
_entity.id
_entity.type
_entity.pdbx_description
1 polymer ?
#
loop_
_entity_poly.entity_id
_entity_poly.type
_entity_poly.pdbx_seq_one_letter_code
_entity_poly.pdbx_strand_id
1 'polypeptide(L)'
;MEDIIIVQADKDQDDYLASLDIQDLYTNIPVNKAIDITLKRLIESKKLDNLPLTKTDIKDLLNLSLKNNYFQFNDKFYEQKTGLPMGNTLSPILADIYMDDYQKQHLHQVSIPNKIWTFVDDILIITKMNQQQLKDYVNELNNIQGTIKFTSEFEQSNELNFLDTTLTRINSSNDIKLKIRWFRKETAADRLLNYESSHGKSIKSNIVKNMTTRILETTQNNKNQKEDLNTLKNILLNSNYPLKETEKLMKHGCEEYKCNNNNNDMSNQNNSNEEMKYSLSLPYVP
;
A
#
# COMPACT_ATOMS: atom_id res chain seq x y z
N MET A 1 -2.33 -9.47 24.52
CA MET A 1 -1.33 -10.29 23.82
C MET A 1 -0.75 -9.39 22.74
N GLU A 2 0.56 -9.38 22.51
CA GLU A 2 1.14 -8.62 21.41
C GLU A 2 0.82 -9.38 20.12
N ASP A 3 0.02 -8.77 19.25
CA ASP A 3 -0.31 -9.34 17.93
C ASP A 3 0.93 -9.26 17.04
N ILE A 4 1.85 -10.21 17.20
CA ILE A 4 2.99 -10.38 16.33
C ILE A 4 2.48 -10.95 15.02
N ILE A 5 2.77 -10.28 13.90
CA ILE A 5 2.56 -10.87 12.59
C ILE A 5 3.65 -11.92 12.39
N ILE A 6 3.24 -13.18 12.44
CA ILE A 6 4.12 -14.33 12.23
C ILE A 6 4.04 -14.71 10.76
N VAL A 7 5.09 -14.39 10.00
CA VAL A 7 5.27 -14.98 8.67
C VAL A 7 6.14 -16.21 8.84
N GLN A 8 5.52 -17.39 8.80
CA GLN A 8 6.26 -18.65 8.87
C GLN A 8 7.16 -18.79 7.64
N ALA A 9 8.36 -19.34 7.81
CA ALA A 9 9.32 -19.57 6.74
C ALA A 9 9.75 -21.03 6.73
N ASP A 10 10.01 -21.59 5.55
CA ASP A 10 10.54 -22.96 5.48
C ASP A 10 11.94 -23.03 6.10
N LYS A 11 12.12 -24.04 6.95
CA LYS A 11 13.18 -24.24 7.96
C LYS A 11 14.64 -24.20 7.48
N ASP A 12 14.88 -24.25 6.18
CA ASP A 12 16.19 -24.68 5.68
C ASP A 12 17.06 -23.54 5.08
N GLN A 13 16.59 -22.30 5.02
CA GLN A 13 17.37 -21.17 4.46
C GLN A 13 16.96 -19.80 5.03
N ASP A 14 17.92 -18.86 5.08
CA ASP A 14 17.68 -17.46 5.45
C ASP A 14 16.74 -16.77 4.44
N ASP A 15 15.57 -16.32 4.90
CA ASP A 15 14.66 -15.49 4.11
C ASP A 15 15.09 -14.02 4.16
N TYR A 16 15.13 -13.36 3.02
CA TYR A 16 15.42 -11.95 2.83
C TYR A 16 14.15 -11.15 2.59
N LEU A 17 14.06 -9.96 3.18
CA LEU A 17 12.96 -9.02 3.01
C LEU A 17 13.39 -7.88 2.07
N ALA A 18 12.53 -7.52 1.13
CA ALA A 18 12.76 -6.43 0.20
C ALA A 18 11.44 -5.74 -0.18
N SER A 19 11.54 -4.46 -0.50
CA SER A 19 10.45 -3.69 -1.10
C SER A 19 10.84 -3.34 -2.53
N LEU A 20 9.94 -3.57 -3.48
CA LEU A 20 10.04 -3.03 -4.82
C LEU A 20 8.99 -1.93 -4.96
N ASP A 21 9.32 -0.92 -5.77
CA ASP A 21 8.40 0.15 -6.15
C ASP A 21 8.42 0.30 -7.67
N ILE A 22 7.26 0.60 -8.26
CA ILE A 22 7.13 0.76 -9.71
C ILE A 22 7.27 2.23 -10.08
N GLN A 23 8.30 2.53 -10.88
CA GLN A 23 8.55 3.89 -11.33
C GLN A 23 7.41 4.40 -12.21
N ASP A 24 6.80 5.50 -11.77
CA ASP A 24 5.75 6.25 -12.47
C ASP A 24 4.66 5.35 -13.09
N LEU A 25 4.10 4.43 -12.27
CA LEU A 25 3.19 3.36 -12.69
C LEU A 25 2.17 3.79 -13.75
N TYR A 26 1.33 4.77 -13.44
CA TYR A 26 0.25 5.21 -14.33
C TYR A 26 0.77 5.73 -15.66
N THR A 27 1.80 6.57 -15.67
CA THR A 27 2.34 7.14 -16.91
C THR A 27 3.05 6.10 -17.77
N ASN A 28 3.51 5.00 -17.16
CA ASN A 28 4.24 3.94 -17.83
C ASN A 28 3.36 2.77 -18.28
N ILE A 29 2.10 2.65 -17.86
CA ILE A 29 1.25 1.54 -18.34
C ILE A 29 0.85 1.73 -19.83
N PRO A 30 1.10 0.74 -20.71
CA PRO A 30 0.66 0.80 -22.09
C PRO A 30 -0.87 0.65 -22.22
N VAL A 31 -1.57 1.75 -22.49
CA VAL A 31 -3.05 1.83 -22.53
C VAL A 31 -3.68 0.72 -23.38
N ASN A 32 -3.18 0.50 -24.60
CA ASN A 32 -3.74 -0.53 -25.50
C ASN A 32 -3.62 -1.94 -24.90
N LYS A 33 -2.47 -2.26 -24.27
CA LYS A 33 -2.28 -3.57 -23.62
C LYS A 33 -3.21 -3.73 -22.42
N ALA A 34 -3.35 -2.68 -21.60
CA ALA A 34 -4.27 -2.70 -20.46
C ALA A 34 -5.72 -2.97 -20.92
N ILE A 35 -6.19 -2.26 -21.96
CA ILE A 35 -7.51 -2.50 -22.56
C ILE A 35 -7.65 -3.95 -23.04
N ASP A 36 -6.68 -4.46 -23.78
CA ASP A 36 -6.75 -5.81 -24.34
C ASP A 36 -6.76 -6.89 -23.25
N ILE A 37 -5.98 -6.74 -22.16
CA ILE A 37 -6.00 -7.63 -20.99
C ILE A 37 -7.35 -7.57 -20.28
N THR A 38 -7.90 -6.37 -20.06
CA THR A 38 -9.21 -6.20 -19.43
C THR A 38 -10.31 -6.87 -20.25
N LEU A 39 -10.33 -6.68 -21.57
CA LEU A 39 -11.29 -7.33 -22.45
C LEU A 39 -11.17 -8.85 -22.41
N LYS A 40 -9.94 -9.38 -22.41
CA LYS A 40 -9.69 -10.82 -22.28
C LYS A 40 -10.30 -11.37 -20.98
N ARG A 41 -10.03 -10.74 -19.83
CA ARG A 41 -10.56 -11.18 -18.53
C ARG A 41 -12.07 -11.08 -18.43
N LEU A 42 -12.68 -10.03 -18.98
CA LEU A 42 -14.13 -9.88 -19.00
C LEU A 42 -14.81 -11.03 -19.75
N ILE A 43 -14.26 -11.41 -20.90
CA ILE A 43 -14.75 -12.54 -21.71
C ILE A 43 -14.58 -13.86 -20.94
N GLU A 44 -13.39 -14.10 -20.38
CA GLU A 44 -13.10 -15.33 -19.61
C GLU A 44 -14.02 -15.48 -18.39
N SER A 45 -14.37 -14.36 -17.74
CA SER A 45 -15.28 -14.34 -16.60
C SER A 45 -16.77 -14.50 -16.96
N LYS A 46 -17.13 -14.51 -18.26
CA LYS A 46 -18.52 -14.52 -18.76
C LYS A 46 -19.39 -13.37 -18.24
N LYS A 47 -18.79 -12.31 -17.72
CA LYS A 47 -19.53 -11.14 -17.22
C LYS A 47 -20.14 -10.32 -18.35
N LEU A 48 -19.49 -10.34 -19.52
CA LEU A 48 -19.96 -9.63 -20.72
C LEU A 48 -21.28 -10.23 -21.25
N ASP A 49 -21.48 -11.54 -21.10
CA ASP A 49 -22.67 -12.26 -21.60
C ASP A 49 -23.98 -11.75 -20.96
N ASN A 50 -23.88 -11.14 -19.78
CA ASN A 50 -25.02 -10.58 -19.04
C ASN A 50 -25.31 -9.11 -19.39
N LEU A 51 -24.53 -8.52 -20.30
CA LEU A 51 -24.65 -7.12 -20.69
C LEU A 51 -25.16 -6.99 -22.13
N PRO A 52 -25.97 -5.95 -22.44
CA PRO A 52 -26.36 -5.63 -23.80
C PRO A 52 -25.24 -4.91 -24.56
N LEU A 53 -23.98 -5.30 -24.33
CA LEU A 53 -22.79 -4.66 -24.89
C LEU A 53 -21.88 -5.73 -25.49
N THR A 54 -21.35 -5.46 -26.68
CA THR A 54 -20.36 -6.30 -27.33
C THR A 54 -18.95 -5.98 -26.81
N LYS A 55 -17.99 -6.87 -27.11
CA LYS A 55 -16.57 -6.63 -26.86
C LYS A 55 -16.10 -5.32 -27.50
N THR A 56 -16.59 -5.02 -28.71
CA THR A 56 -16.25 -3.82 -29.46
C THR A 56 -16.78 -2.58 -28.74
N ASP A 57 -18.03 -2.62 -28.27
CA ASP A 57 -18.62 -1.50 -27.53
C ASP A 57 -17.81 -1.15 -26.27
N ILE A 58 -17.40 -2.16 -25.49
CA ILE A 58 -16.56 -1.95 -24.31
C ILE A 58 -15.18 -1.39 -24.70
N LYS A 59 -14.57 -1.91 -25.78
CA LYS A 59 -13.28 -1.41 -26.27
C LYS A 59 -13.37 0.07 -26.66
N ASP A 60 -14.44 0.46 -27.33
CA ASP A 60 -14.64 1.84 -27.78
C ASP A 60 -14.91 2.78 -26.60
N LEU A 61 -15.70 2.35 -25.61
CA LEU A 61 -15.90 3.10 -24.37
C LEU A 61 -14.61 3.29 -23.58
N LEU A 62 -13.78 2.25 -23.47
CA LEU A 62 -12.46 2.34 -22.82
C LEU A 62 -11.52 3.28 -23.59
N ASN A 63 -11.47 3.18 -24.92
CA ASN A 63 -10.68 4.10 -25.73
C ASN A 63 -11.16 5.54 -25.57
N LEU A 64 -12.48 5.77 -25.57
CA LEU A 64 -13.08 7.08 -25.38
C LEU A 64 -12.66 7.70 -24.05
N SER A 65 -12.70 6.91 -22.96
CA SER A 65 -12.33 7.37 -21.63
C SER A 65 -10.82 7.60 -21.46
N LEU A 66 -9.98 6.74 -22.05
CA LEU A 66 -8.55 6.70 -21.76
C LEU A 66 -7.66 7.44 -22.76
N LYS A 67 -8.17 7.76 -23.96
CA LYS A 67 -7.37 8.44 -25.00
C LYS A 67 -7.72 9.91 -25.19
N ASN A 68 -8.83 10.39 -24.63
CA ASN A 68 -9.23 11.79 -24.75
C ASN A 68 -8.82 12.61 -23.53
N ASN A 69 -7.55 12.49 -23.12
CA ASN A 69 -7.03 13.18 -21.94
C ASN A 69 -6.27 14.43 -22.35
N TYR A 70 -7.01 15.53 -22.36
CA TYR A 70 -6.50 16.86 -22.65
C TYR A 70 -6.44 17.71 -21.38
N PHE A 71 -5.37 18.47 -21.21
CA PHE A 71 -5.25 19.44 -20.13
C PHE A 71 -4.62 20.74 -20.63
N GLN A 72 -4.92 21.84 -19.96
CA GLN A 72 -4.35 23.15 -20.26
C GLN A 72 -3.29 23.50 -19.22
N PHE A 73 -2.11 23.92 -19.70
CA PHE A 73 -1.03 24.45 -18.87
C PHE A 73 -0.38 25.63 -19.58
N ASN A 74 -0.20 26.76 -18.89
CA ASN A 74 0.32 28.00 -19.48
C ASN A 74 -0.36 28.38 -20.81
N ASP A 75 -1.70 28.35 -20.83
CA ASP A 75 -2.54 28.66 -21.98
C ASP A 75 -2.30 27.80 -23.23
N LYS A 76 -1.68 26.62 -23.06
CA LYS A 76 -1.48 25.63 -24.11
C LYS A 76 -2.20 24.34 -23.75
N PHE A 77 -2.85 23.76 -24.75
CA PHE A 77 -3.47 22.44 -24.64
C PHE A 77 -2.45 21.34 -24.92
N TYR A 78 -2.48 20.33 -24.07
CA TYR A 78 -1.64 19.14 -24.15
C TYR A 78 -2.53 17.91 -24.18
N GLU A 79 -2.11 16.91 -24.95
CA GLU A 79 -2.73 15.59 -25.01
C GLU A 79 -1.76 14.59 -24.38
N GLN A 80 -2.25 13.76 -23.46
CA GLN A 80 -1.48 12.66 -22.91
C GLN A 80 -1.39 11.53 -23.95
N LYS A 81 -0.17 11.25 -24.44
CA LYS A 81 0.07 10.23 -25.47
C LYS A 81 0.24 8.82 -24.93
N THR A 82 0.70 8.69 -23.68
CA THR A 82 1.08 7.42 -23.06
C THR A 82 0.67 7.39 -21.60
N GLY A 83 0.48 6.19 -21.08
CA GLY A 83 0.06 5.98 -19.71
C GLY A 83 -1.44 6.09 -19.52
N LEU A 84 -1.90 5.54 -18.39
CA LEU A 84 -3.23 5.74 -17.89
C LEU A 84 -3.35 7.17 -17.30
N PRO A 85 -4.44 7.89 -17.61
CA PRO A 85 -4.64 9.24 -17.09
C PRO A 85 -4.88 9.23 -15.58
N MET A 86 -4.03 9.95 -14.85
CA MET A 86 -4.24 10.18 -13.42
C MET A 86 -5.51 11.02 -13.20
N GLY A 87 -6.37 10.59 -12.27
CA GLY A 87 -7.66 11.25 -11.99
C GLY A 87 -8.85 10.70 -12.78
N ASN A 88 -8.62 9.84 -13.78
CA ASN A 88 -9.70 9.06 -14.39
C ASN A 88 -10.10 7.91 -13.46
N THR A 89 -11.40 7.71 -13.27
CA THR A 89 -11.95 6.70 -12.35
C THR A 89 -11.65 5.26 -12.76
N LEU A 90 -11.37 5.00 -14.04
CA LEU A 90 -11.03 3.66 -14.54
C LEU A 90 -9.54 3.34 -14.43
N SER A 91 -8.68 4.37 -14.38
CA SER A 91 -7.23 4.18 -14.38
C SER A 91 -6.72 3.28 -13.26
N PRO A 92 -7.15 3.43 -11.99
CA PRO A 92 -6.71 2.54 -10.91
C PRO A 92 -7.05 1.07 -11.19
N ILE A 93 -8.28 0.80 -11.62
CA ILE A 93 -8.75 -0.56 -11.91
C ILE A 93 -7.97 -1.18 -13.08
N LEU A 94 -7.71 -0.40 -14.12
CA LEU A 94 -6.92 -0.84 -15.28
C LEU A 94 -5.46 -1.07 -14.92
N ALA A 95 -4.90 -0.25 -14.02
CA ALA A 95 -3.55 -0.43 -13.52
C ALA A 95 -3.44 -1.74 -12.73
N ASP A 96 -4.37 -2.01 -11.81
CA ASP A 96 -4.40 -3.25 -11.04
C ASP A 96 -4.52 -4.49 -11.96
N ILE A 97 -5.41 -4.45 -12.95
CA ILE A 97 -5.58 -5.54 -13.91
C ILE A 97 -4.30 -5.79 -14.73
N TYR A 98 -3.68 -4.71 -15.21
CA TYR A 98 -2.44 -4.80 -15.98
C TYR A 98 -1.30 -5.34 -15.11
N MET A 99 -1.17 -4.84 -13.88
CA MET A 99 -0.11 -5.25 -12.97
C MET A 99 -0.27 -6.67 -12.48
N ASP A 100 -1.48 -7.14 -12.19
CA ASP A 100 -1.71 -8.55 -11.85
C ASP A 100 -1.32 -9.48 -13.02
N ASP A 101 -1.56 -9.08 -14.28
CA ASP A 101 -1.11 -9.84 -15.45
C ASP A 101 0.42 -9.82 -15.59
N TYR A 102 1.04 -8.64 -15.44
CA TYR A 102 2.50 -8.46 -15.50
C TYR A 102 3.22 -9.26 -14.41
N GLN A 103 2.73 -9.20 -13.17
CA GLN A 103 3.33 -9.88 -12.03
C GLN A 103 3.24 -11.41 -12.18
N LYS A 104 2.11 -11.94 -12.68
CA LYS A 104 1.99 -13.38 -12.99
C LYS A 104 3.00 -13.83 -14.03
N GLN A 105 3.24 -13.00 -15.05
CA GLN A 105 4.19 -13.31 -16.12
C GLN A 105 5.64 -13.22 -15.66
N HIS A 106 5.96 -12.30 -14.75
CA HIS A 106 7.36 -11.95 -14.48
C HIS A 106 7.82 -12.22 -13.04
N LEU A 107 6.97 -12.03 -12.03
CA LEU A 107 7.31 -12.17 -10.59
C LEU A 107 7.21 -13.59 -10.03
N HIS A 108 6.73 -14.56 -10.82
CA HIS A 108 6.54 -15.95 -10.35
C HIS A 108 7.83 -16.59 -9.80
N GLN A 109 9.00 -16.21 -10.31
CA GLN A 109 10.31 -16.76 -9.92
C GLN A 109 10.71 -16.39 -8.49
N VAL A 110 10.27 -15.24 -8.00
CA VAL A 110 10.57 -14.76 -6.64
C VAL A 110 9.49 -15.16 -5.65
N SER A 111 8.29 -15.50 -6.15
CA SER A 111 7.09 -15.69 -5.34
C SER A 111 6.98 -17.04 -4.62
N ILE A 112 7.88 -18.00 -4.83
CA ILE A 112 7.62 -19.38 -4.39
C ILE A 112 7.80 -19.53 -2.86
N PRO A 113 6.75 -19.91 -2.08
CA PRO A 113 5.38 -20.17 -2.52
C PRO A 113 4.39 -18.99 -2.40
N ASN A 114 4.49 -18.07 -1.43
CA ASN A 114 3.41 -17.07 -1.18
C ASN A 114 3.85 -15.87 -0.31
N LYS A 115 4.92 -15.15 -0.66
CA LYS A 115 5.35 -14.00 0.16
C LYS A 115 5.55 -12.72 -0.65
N ILE A 116 4.54 -12.40 -1.46
CA ILE A 116 4.43 -11.12 -2.14
C ILE A 116 3.17 -10.43 -1.66
N TRP A 117 3.29 -9.19 -1.19
CA TRP A 117 2.17 -8.30 -0.91
C TRP A 117 2.27 -7.10 -1.82
N THR A 118 1.15 -6.65 -2.36
CA THR A 118 1.12 -5.50 -3.28
C THR A 118 0.12 -4.48 -2.79
N PHE A 119 0.49 -3.21 -2.94
CA PHE A 119 -0.37 -2.07 -2.72
C PHE A 119 -0.12 -1.08 -3.85
N VAL A 120 -0.95 -1.15 -4.90
CA VAL A 120 -0.79 -0.35 -6.13
C VAL A 120 0.60 -0.54 -6.77
N ASP A 121 1.53 0.39 -6.57
CA ASP A 121 2.92 0.41 -7.06
C ASP A 121 3.92 -0.21 -6.08
N ASP A 122 3.60 -0.24 -4.78
CA ASP A 122 4.45 -0.83 -3.74
C ASP A 122 4.31 -2.35 -3.67
N ILE A 123 5.43 -3.06 -3.65
CA ILE A 123 5.50 -4.52 -3.59
C ILE A 123 6.43 -4.94 -2.44
N LEU A 124 5.91 -5.65 -1.44
CA LEU A 124 6.73 -6.29 -0.41
C LEU A 124 7.01 -7.72 -0.82
N ILE A 125 8.26 -8.14 -0.72
CA ILE A 125 8.72 -9.47 -1.08
C ILE A 125 9.51 -10.07 0.09
N ILE A 126 9.19 -11.32 0.43
CA ILE A 126 10.08 -12.19 1.21
C ILE A 126 10.53 -13.32 0.32
N THR A 127 11.84 -13.52 0.19
CA THR A 127 12.41 -14.47 -0.76
C THR A 127 13.66 -15.14 -0.21
N LYS A 128 14.00 -16.32 -0.76
CA LYS A 128 15.27 -17.00 -0.51
C LYS A 128 16.45 -16.38 -1.28
N MET A 129 16.15 -15.53 -2.27
CA MET A 129 17.19 -14.81 -3.00
C MET A 129 17.90 -13.86 -2.06
N ASN A 130 19.22 -13.98 -1.97
CA ASN A 130 20.02 -13.00 -1.24
C ASN A 130 19.95 -11.62 -1.93
N GLN A 131 20.45 -10.60 -1.24
CA GLN A 131 20.40 -9.22 -1.74
C GLN A 131 20.99 -9.06 -3.15
N GLN A 132 22.08 -9.75 -3.48
CA GLN A 132 22.70 -9.62 -4.80
C GLN A 132 21.85 -10.30 -5.88
N GLN A 133 21.36 -11.51 -5.62
CA GLN A 133 20.47 -12.22 -6.53
C GLN A 133 19.19 -11.42 -6.81
N LEU A 134 18.62 -10.78 -5.78
CA LEU A 134 17.44 -9.96 -5.96
C LEU A 134 17.72 -8.67 -6.76
N LYS A 135 18.90 -8.03 -6.57
CA LYS A 135 19.32 -6.92 -7.43
C LYS A 135 19.45 -7.34 -8.89
N ASP A 136 20.09 -8.49 -9.14
CA ASP A 136 20.28 -9.00 -10.49
C ASP A 136 18.92 -9.32 -11.13
N TYR A 137 18.01 -9.92 -10.37
CA TYR A 137 16.64 -10.16 -10.81
C TYR A 137 15.86 -8.87 -11.12
N VAL A 138 15.97 -7.83 -10.29
CA VAL A 138 15.34 -6.51 -10.57
C VAL A 138 15.95 -5.88 -11.82
N ASN A 139 17.26 -6.04 -12.05
CA ASN A 139 17.90 -5.59 -13.29
C ASN A 139 17.36 -6.36 -14.52
N GLU A 140 17.14 -7.67 -14.40
CA GLU A 140 16.51 -8.48 -15.44
C GLU A 140 15.08 -8.00 -15.73
N LEU A 141 14.26 -7.75 -14.70
CA LEU A 141 12.93 -7.16 -14.85
C LEU A 141 12.99 -5.82 -15.59
N ASN A 142 13.96 -4.98 -15.24
CA ASN A 142 14.16 -3.68 -15.88
C ASN A 142 14.68 -3.78 -17.32
N ASN A 143 15.22 -4.93 -17.74
CA ASN A 143 15.64 -5.18 -19.12
C ASN A 143 14.51 -5.76 -19.99
N ILE A 144 13.38 -6.18 -19.39
CA ILE A 144 12.21 -6.63 -20.13
C ILE A 144 11.73 -5.48 -21.02
N GLN A 145 11.42 -5.80 -22.28
CA GLN A 145 10.92 -4.82 -23.25
C GLN A 145 9.60 -4.23 -22.76
N GLY A 146 9.63 -2.93 -22.46
CA GLY A 146 8.49 -2.21 -21.95
C GLY A 146 8.89 -0.99 -21.15
N THR A 147 7.87 -0.33 -20.64
CA THR A 147 7.94 0.95 -19.90
C THR A 147 7.90 0.76 -18.40
N ILE A 148 7.50 -0.42 -17.91
CA ILE A 148 7.51 -0.74 -16.48
C ILE A 148 8.96 -0.91 -16.02
N LYS A 149 9.32 -0.21 -14.94
CA LYS A 149 10.60 -0.28 -14.27
C LYS A 149 10.38 -0.33 -12.77
N PHE A 150 11.28 -1.02 -12.08
CA PHE A 150 11.25 -1.24 -10.64
C PHE A 150 12.47 -0.60 -9.99
N THR A 151 12.24 0.03 -8.85
CA THR A 151 13.27 0.28 -7.84
C THR A 151 13.17 -0.75 -6.74
N SER A 152 14.25 -0.93 -5.98
CA SER A 152 14.32 -1.92 -4.91
C SER A 152 15.00 -1.35 -3.67
N GLU A 153 14.36 -1.52 -2.52
CA GLU A 153 14.91 -1.30 -1.19
C GLU A 153 15.08 -2.66 -0.48
N PHE A 154 16.17 -2.79 0.28
CA PHE A 154 16.53 -4.04 0.96
C PHE A 154 16.60 -3.81 2.46
N GLU A 155 16.36 -4.87 3.24
CA GLU A 155 16.52 -4.86 4.69
C GLU A 155 17.91 -4.33 5.09
N GLN A 156 17.95 -3.33 5.97
CA GLN A 156 19.17 -2.77 6.55
C GLN A 156 19.04 -2.86 8.07
N SER A 157 20.04 -3.43 8.74
CA SER A 157 20.04 -3.58 10.21
C SER A 157 18.75 -4.25 10.77
N ASN A 158 18.21 -5.24 10.06
CA ASN A 158 16.95 -5.94 10.38
C ASN A 158 15.68 -5.08 10.24
N GLU A 159 15.75 -3.94 9.54
CA GLU A 159 14.60 -3.07 9.29
C GLU A 159 14.38 -2.84 7.79
N LEU A 160 13.11 -2.77 7.39
CA LEU A 160 12.68 -2.34 6.07
C LEU A 160 11.45 -1.44 6.21
N ASN A 161 11.41 -0.36 5.45
CA ASN A 161 10.21 0.47 5.35
C ASN A 161 9.29 -0.05 4.24
N PHE A 162 7.99 -0.10 4.52
CA PHE A 162 6.96 -0.45 3.55
C PHE A 162 5.69 0.35 3.85
N LEU A 163 5.20 1.11 2.87
CA LEU A 163 4.14 2.11 3.07
C LEU A 163 4.47 3.05 4.24
N ASP A 164 3.51 3.27 5.13
CA ASP A 164 3.66 4.07 6.35
C ASP A 164 4.13 3.24 7.56
N THR A 165 4.86 2.15 7.31
CA THR A 165 5.33 1.23 8.35
C THR A 165 6.81 0.88 8.25
N THR A 166 7.46 0.67 9.40
CA THR A 166 8.77 0.05 9.52
C THR A 166 8.57 -1.36 10.03
N LEU A 167 9.08 -2.32 9.26
CA LEU A 167 9.08 -3.74 9.55
C LEU A 167 10.44 -4.10 10.18
N THR A 168 10.46 -4.41 11.47
CA THR A 168 11.68 -4.82 12.19
C THR A 168 11.66 -6.33 12.44
N ARG A 169 12.66 -7.06 11.94
CA ARG A 169 12.81 -8.49 12.20
C ARG A 169 13.25 -8.75 13.63
N ILE A 170 12.50 -9.62 14.32
CA ILE A 170 12.88 -10.19 15.61
C ILE A 170 13.50 -11.55 15.34
N ASN A 171 14.80 -11.72 15.64
CA ASN A 171 15.49 -12.99 15.47
C ASN A 171 14.90 -14.06 16.41
N SER A 172 14.00 -14.89 15.88
CA SER A 172 13.63 -16.19 16.42
C SER A 172 14.10 -17.23 15.42
N SER A 173 14.83 -18.23 15.88
CA SER A 173 15.75 -19.08 15.13
C SER A 173 15.17 -19.84 13.92
N ASN A 174 13.87 -19.73 13.62
CA ASN A 174 13.18 -20.50 12.59
C ASN A 174 12.03 -19.74 11.88
N ASP A 175 11.61 -18.55 12.33
CA ASP A 175 10.44 -17.81 11.78
C ASP A 175 10.77 -16.33 11.58
N ILE A 176 10.28 -15.72 10.50
CA ILE A 176 10.30 -14.25 10.38
C ILE A 176 9.16 -13.69 11.22
N LYS A 177 9.52 -13.17 12.39
CA LYS A 177 8.62 -12.35 13.21
C LYS A 177 8.91 -10.90 12.95
N LEU A 178 7.92 -10.17 12.44
CA LEU A 178 8.05 -8.73 12.17
C LEU A 178 7.34 -7.95 13.27
N LYS A 179 8.05 -6.99 13.86
CA LYS A 179 7.43 -5.89 14.58
C LYS A 179 7.08 -4.80 13.58
N ILE A 180 5.87 -4.26 13.72
CA ILE A 180 5.43 -3.14 12.91
C ILE A 180 5.42 -1.89 13.77
N ARG A 181 5.98 -0.81 13.23
CA ARG A 181 5.97 0.53 13.81
C ARG A 181 5.51 1.53 12.75
N TRP A 182 4.83 2.59 13.17
CA TRP A 182 4.55 3.73 12.29
C TRP A 182 5.85 4.34 11.76
N PHE A 183 5.94 4.48 10.43
CA PHE A 183 7.10 5.06 9.76
C PHE A 183 6.82 6.50 9.33
N ARG A 184 7.88 7.31 9.33
CA ARG A 184 7.89 8.66 8.79
C ARG A 184 9.22 8.88 8.08
N LYS A 185 9.16 9.31 6.81
CA LYS A 185 10.33 9.71 6.04
C LYS A 185 11.05 10.87 6.74
N GLU A 186 12.39 10.85 6.76
CA GLU A 186 13.19 11.93 7.35
C GLU A 186 12.94 13.30 6.68
N THR A 187 12.54 13.28 5.41
CA THR A 187 12.20 14.47 4.61
C THR A 187 10.76 14.95 4.83
N ALA A 188 9.98 14.29 5.68
CA ALA A 188 8.62 14.72 5.99
C ALA A 188 8.66 16.13 6.60
N ALA A 189 7.94 17.07 5.99
CA ALA A 189 7.91 18.47 6.41
C ALA A 189 7.19 18.69 7.76
N ASP A 190 6.73 17.63 8.44
CA ASP A 190 5.94 17.67 9.68
C ASP A 190 4.81 18.71 9.64
N ARG A 191 4.17 18.85 8.48
CA ARG A 191 3.12 19.83 8.23
C ARG A 191 1.79 19.14 7.99
N LEU A 192 0.93 19.18 9.00
CA LEU A 192 -0.48 18.83 8.85
C LEU A 192 -1.29 20.07 8.44
N LEU A 193 -2.59 19.87 8.20
CA LEU A 193 -3.51 20.96 7.91
C LEU A 193 -3.46 22.00 9.03
N ASN A 194 -3.03 23.22 8.74
CA ASN A 194 -2.93 24.28 9.75
C ASN A 194 -4.30 24.53 10.43
N TYR A 195 -4.31 24.59 11.76
CA TYR A 195 -5.51 24.77 12.55
C TYR A 195 -6.25 26.09 12.27
N GLU A 196 -5.55 27.13 11.83
CA GLU A 196 -6.12 28.44 11.50
C GLU A 196 -6.70 28.52 10.08
N SER A 197 -6.55 27.45 9.27
CA SER A 197 -7.14 27.41 7.93
C SER A 197 -8.67 27.48 7.95
N SER A 198 -9.30 27.87 6.84
CA SER A 198 -10.76 28.00 6.74
C SER A 198 -11.55 26.68 6.73
N HIS A 199 -10.88 25.54 6.92
CA HIS A 199 -11.53 24.23 6.97
C HIS A 199 -12.37 24.06 8.23
N GLY A 200 -13.45 23.29 8.11
CA GLY A 200 -14.34 22.97 9.22
C GLY A 200 -13.62 22.28 10.38
N LYS A 201 -14.09 22.54 11.61
CA LYS A 201 -13.53 21.92 12.82
C LYS A 201 -13.59 20.40 12.81
N SER A 202 -14.59 19.81 12.13
CA SER A 202 -14.71 18.37 11.95
C SER A 202 -13.51 17.78 11.22
N ILE A 203 -13.07 18.39 10.13
CA ILE A 203 -11.89 17.94 9.35
C ILE A 203 -10.64 17.98 10.24
N LYS A 204 -10.40 19.10 10.92
CA LYS A 204 -9.26 19.27 11.83
C LYS A 204 -9.27 18.25 12.97
N SER A 205 -10.45 18.00 13.56
CA SER A 205 -10.62 17.01 14.61
C SER A 205 -10.37 15.59 14.10
N ASN A 206 -10.86 15.27 12.91
CA ASN A 206 -10.69 13.97 12.28
C ASN A 206 -9.22 13.69 11.94
N ILE A 207 -8.43 14.69 11.55
CA ILE A 207 -6.99 14.52 11.34
C ILE A 207 -6.32 14.03 12.62
N VAL A 208 -6.61 14.66 13.77
CA VAL A 208 -6.02 14.25 15.06
C VAL A 208 -6.45 12.83 15.42
N LYS A 209 -7.75 12.52 15.29
CA LYS A 209 -8.30 11.20 15.61
C LYS A 209 -7.71 10.11 14.72
N ASN A 210 -7.78 10.28 13.39
CA ASN A 210 -7.30 9.30 12.43
C ASN A 210 -5.81 9.04 12.58
N MET A 211 -4.98 10.07 12.76
CA MET A 211 -3.54 9.89 12.99
C MET A 211 -3.25 9.18 14.31
N THR A 212 -4.01 9.49 15.37
CA THR A 212 -3.87 8.82 16.68
C THR A 212 -4.21 7.34 16.56
N THR A 213 -5.38 7.03 16.00
CA THR A 213 -5.85 5.65 15.77
C THR A 213 -4.88 4.89 14.89
N ARG A 214 -4.40 5.51 13.81
CA ARG A 214 -3.40 4.92 12.93
C ARG A 214 -2.12 4.50 13.66
N ILE A 215 -1.55 5.37 14.49
CA ILE A 215 -0.34 5.03 15.27
C ILE A 215 -0.59 3.84 16.19
N LEU A 216 -1.76 3.79 16.83
CA LEU A 216 -2.14 2.71 17.74
C LEU A 216 -2.36 1.38 17.03
N GLU A 217 -3.00 1.40 15.85
CA GLU A 217 -3.25 0.22 15.02
C GLU A 217 -1.96 -0.31 14.35
N THR A 218 -1.06 0.60 13.97
CA THR A 218 0.17 0.24 13.25
C THR A 218 1.28 -0.21 14.19
N THR A 219 1.47 0.50 15.30
CA THR A 219 2.62 0.30 16.19
C THR A 219 2.27 -0.69 17.28
N GLN A 220 2.90 -1.86 17.27
CA GLN A 220 2.54 -2.93 18.21
C GLN A 220 3.04 -2.68 19.64
N ASN A 221 4.22 -2.05 19.81
CA ASN A 221 4.85 -1.87 21.11
C ASN A 221 4.30 -0.63 21.83
N ASN A 222 3.74 -0.79 23.02
CA ASN A 222 3.23 0.30 23.88
C ASN A 222 4.25 1.42 24.14
N LYS A 223 5.54 1.10 24.25
CA LYS A 223 6.60 2.11 24.42
C LYS A 223 6.74 2.94 23.15
N ASN A 224 6.84 2.29 22.00
CA ASN A 224 6.96 2.95 20.70
C ASN A 224 5.70 3.77 20.39
N GLN A 225 4.50 3.24 20.67
CA GLN A 225 3.25 3.98 20.55
C GLN A 225 3.30 5.32 21.32
N LYS A 226 3.82 5.34 22.55
CA LYS A 226 3.95 6.58 23.32
C LYS A 226 4.92 7.57 22.68
N GLU A 227 6.05 7.09 22.18
CA GLU A 227 7.03 7.92 21.47
C GLU A 227 6.44 8.50 20.17
N ASP A 228 5.72 7.68 19.42
CA ASP A 228 5.10 8.05 18.14
C ASP A 228 3.93 9.02 18.36
N LEU A 229 3.12 8.82 19.39
CA LEU A 229 2.07 9.76 19.80
C LEU A 229 2.64 11.10 20.27
N ASN A 230 3.74 11.10 21.02
CA ASN A 230 4.43 12.34 21.39
C ASN A 230 4.96 13.07 20.15
N THR A 231 5.45 12.32 19.17
CA THR A 231 5.88 12.89 17.88
C THR A 231 4.69 13.53 17.15
N LEU A 232 3.55 12.83 17.04
CA LEU A 232 2.32 13.38 16.47
C LEU A 232 1.86 14.65 17.20
N LYS A 233 1.93 14.65 18.53
CA LYS A 233 1.60 15.84 19.34
C LYS A 233 2.44 17.04 18.95
N ASN A 234 3.76 16.86 18.78
CA ASN A 234 4.65 17.93 18.35
C ASN A 234 4.32 18.43 16.94
N ILE A 235 4.02 17.53 16.00
CA ILE A 235 3.59 17.88 14.63
C ILE A 235 2.31 18.74 14.65
N LEU A 236 1.32 18.35 15.46
CA LEU A 236 0.06 19.08 15.60
C LEU A 236 0.28 20.47 16.20
N LEU A 237 1.15 20.59 17.21
CA LEU A 237 1.52 21.89 17.80
C LEU A 237 2.21 22.80 16.78
N ASN A 238 3.13 22.25 15.97
CA ASN A 238 3.77 22.99 14.87
C ASN A 238 2.76 23.41 13.78
N SER A 239 1.62 22.72 13.69
CA SER A 239 0.50 23.06 12.81
C SER A 239 -0.55 23.96 13.47
N ASN A 240 -0.19 24.65 14.57
CA ASN A 240 -1.03 25.58 15.35
C ASN A 240 -2.25 24.96 16.05
N TYR A 241 -2.29 23.64 16.26
CA TYR A 241 -3.41 23.03 17.01
C TYR A 241 -3.35 23.40 18.50
N PRO A 242 -4.46 23.81 19.13
CA PRO A 242 -4.49 24.13 20.55
C PRO A 242 -4.17 22.90 21.40
N LEU A 243 -3.19 23.01 22.30
CA LEU A 243 -2.71 21.89 23.14
C LEU A 243 -3.84 21.13 23.86
N LYS A 244 -4.77 21.86 24.49
CA LYS A 244 -5.90 21.26 25.22
C LYS A 244 -6.84 20.47 24.32
N GLU A 245 -7.06 20.97 23.09
CA GLU A 245 -7.93 20.32 22.12
C GLU A 245 -7.25 19.08 21.53
N THR A 246 -5.95 19.19 21.20
CA THR A 246 -5.12 18.06 20.78
C THR A 246 -5.12 16.93 21.80
N GLU A 247 -4.83 17.22 23.07
CA GLU A 247 -4.80 16.20 24.12
C GLU A 247 -6.17 15.54 24.32
N LYS A 248 -7.26 16.31 24.26
CA LYS A 248 -8.62 15.79 24.35
C LYS A 248 -8.94 14.85 23.18
N LEU A 249 -8.62 15.26 21.95
CA LEU A 249 -8.90 14.48 20.74
C LEU A 249 -8.06 13.21 20.67
N MET A 250 -6.77 13.29 21.03
CA MET A 250 -5.90 12.11 21.12
C MET A 250 -6.41 11.13 22.18
N LYS A 251 -6.84 11.63 23.35
CA LYS A 251 -7.44 10.77 24.39
C LYS A 251 -8.68 10.05 23.88
N HIS A 252 -9.55 10.75 23.15
CA HIS A 252 -10.72 10.14 22.52
C HIS A 252 -10.34 9.04 21.51
N GLY A 253 -9.34 9.28 20.65
CA GLY A 253 -8.85 8.26 19.72
C GLY A 253 -8.29 7.03 20.44
N CYS A 254 -7.55 7.22 21.54
CA CYS A 254 -7.07 6.14 22.39
C CYS A 254 -8.21 5.33 23.05
N GLU A 255 -9.32 5.99 23.43
CA GLU A 255 -10.51 5.35 24.00
C GLU A 255 -11.27 4.55 22.93
N GLU A 256 -11.49 5.14 21.75
CA GLU A 256 -12.12 4.47 20.61
C GLU A 256 -11.36 3.20 20.20
N TYR A 257 -10.03 3.28 20.09
CA TYR A 257 -9.19 2.12 19.78
C TYR A 257 -9.36 0.97 20.78
N LYS A 258 -9.35 1.28 22.09
CA LYS A 258 -9.53 0.28 23.15
C LYS A 258 -10.92 -0.37 23.10
N CYS A 259 -11.97 0.42 22.85
CA CYS A 259 -13.33 -0.10 22.70
C CYS A 259 -13.45 -1.04 21.50
N ASN A 260 -12.85 -0.69 20.36
CA ASN A 260 -12.88 -1.53 19.16
C ASN A 260 -12.13 -2.86 19.35
N ASN A 261 -10.96 -2.85 20.00
CA ASN A 261 -10.25 -4.11 20.29
C ASN A 261 -11.04 -5.02 21.23
N ASN A 262 -11.66 -4.48 22.28
CA ASN A 262 -12.47 -5.28 23.22
C ASN A 262 -13.70 -5.91 22.54
N ASN A 263 -14.27 -5.26 21.53
CA ASN A 263 -15.39 -5.81 20.75
C ASN A 263 -14.92 -6.90 19.77
N ASN A 264 -13.76 -6.73 19.14
CA ASN A 264 -13.17 -7.73 18.24
C ASN A 264 -12.79 -9.02 18.99
N ASP A 265 -12.29 -8.92 20.23
CA ASP A 265 -11.99 -10.06 21.09
C ASP A 265 -13.25 -10.87 21.45
N MET A 266 -14.42 -10.21 21.57
CA MET A 266 -15.71 -10.89 21.80
C MET A 266 -16.31 -11.52 20.54
N SER A 267 -16.08 -10.95 19.35
CA SER A 267 -16.58 -11.53 18.09
C SER A 267 -15.73 -12.70 17.57
N ASN A 268 -14.43 -12.73 17.87
CA ASN A 268 -13.52 -13.79 17.40
C ASN A 268 -13.68 -15.13 18.13
N GLN A 269 -14.51 -15.22 19.17
CA GLN A 269 -14.85 -16.51 19.80
C GLN A 269 -15.82 -17.38 18.97
N ASN A 270 -16.37 -16.87 17.85
CA ASN A 270 -17.40 -17.58 17.07
C ASN A 270 -16.97 -18.06 15.68
N ASN A 271 -15.74 -17.84 15.22
CA ASN A 271 -15.25 -18.34 13.93
C ASN A 271 -13.94 -19.13 14.08
N SER A 272 -14.05 -20.35 14.61
CA SER A 272 -13.03 -21.38 14.43
C SER A 272 -13.28 -22.12 13.11
N ASN A 273 -12.37 -21.95 12.14
CA ASN A 273 -11.85 -22.97 11.21
C ASN A 273 -11.51 -22.35 9.84
N GLU A 274 -10.28 -21.86 9.72
CA GLU A 274 -9.38 -22.03 8.57
C GLU A 274 -8.03 -21.39 8.95
N GLU A 275 -6.99 -22.19 9.19
CA GLU A 275 -5.63 -21.70 9.43
C GLU A 275 -5.11 -21.03 8.15
N MET A 276 -5.27 -19.70 8.03
CA MET A 276 -4.52 -18.93 7.03
C MET A 276 -3.04 -19.02 7.35
N LYS A 277 -2.29 -19.72 6.49
CA LYS A 277 -0.86 -20.00 6.66
C LYS A 277 0.02 -18.74 6.61
N TYR A 278 -0.48 -17.64 6.03
CA TYR A 278 0.18 -16.35 5.94
C TYR A 278 -0.86 -15.22 5.97
N SER A 279 -0.75 -14.29 6.91
CA SER A 279 -1.52 -13.04 6.89
C SER A 279 -0.59 -11.87 7.25
N LEU A 280 -0.54 -10.86 6.38
CA LEU A 280 0.06 -9.56 6.69
C LEU A 280 -1.09 -8.57 6.62
N SER A 281 -1.61 -8.19 7.78
CA SER A 281 -2.61 -7.14 7.89
C SER A 281 -1.89 -5.81 8.03
N LEU A 282 -1.75 -5.11 6.91
CA LEU A 282 -1.34 -3.70 6.93
C LEU A 282 -2.59 -2.85 7.21
N PRO A 283 -2.49 -1.81 8.04
CA PRO A 283 -3.62 -0.94 8.33
C PRO A 283 -4.11 -0.31 7.02
N TYR A 284 -5.29 -0.74 6.57
CA TYR A 284 -6.01 -0.12 5.47
C TYR A 284 -6.64 1.17 5.97
N VAL A 285 -6.15 2.31 5.47
CA VAL A 285 -6.78 3.61 5.71
C VAL A 285 -7.13 4.19 4.33
N PRO A 286 -8.42 4.21 3.93
CA PRO A 286 -8.85 4.84 2.69
C PRO A 286 -8.64 6.35 2.68
#